data_AF-A0A3Q9AH25-F1
#
_entry.id   AF-A0A3Q9AH25-F1
#
_cell.length_a   1.000
_cell.length_b   1.000
_cell.length_c   1.000
_cell.angle_alpha   90.00
_cell.angle_beta   90.00
_cell.angle_gamma   90.00
#
_symmetry.space_group_name_H-M   'P 1'
#
loop_
_entity.id
_entity.type
_entity.pdbx_description
1 polymer ?
#
loop_
_entity_poly.entity_id
_entity_poly.type
_entity_poly.pdbx_seq_one_letter_code
_entity_poly.pdbx_strand_id
1 'polypeptide(L)' 'MIRQTTINTTDHAGEAPRLEEAVAWFREHHLTCERPFVPALRRRFGLSPLEAINVMRFANLREDWGGADAAP' A
#
# COMPACT_ATOMS: atom_id res chain seq x y z
N MET A 1 -19.02 18.99 -32.08
CA MET A 1 -19.01 19.29 -30.63
C MET A 1 -19.84 18.18 -30.00
N ILE A 2 -19.32 17.19 -29.26
CA ILE A 2 -18.62 17.26 -27.96
C ILE A 2 -17.78 15.97 -27.85
N ARG A 3 -16.47 16.07 -27.53
CA ARG A 3 -15.62 14.89 -27.31
C ARG A 3 -16.01 14.27 -25.97
N GLN A 4 -16.55 13.05 -25.97
CA GLN A 4 -16.78 12.30 -24.75
C GLN A 4 -15.41 11.93 -24.16
N THR A 5 -15.00 12.63 -23.10
CA THR A 5 -13.81 12.28 -22.33
C THR A 5 -14.22 11.17 -21.38
N THR A 6 -13.90 9.92 -21.74
CA THR A 6 -14.03 8.78 -20.84
C THR A 6 -13.19 9.08 -19.61
N ILE A 7 -13.82 9.39 -18.48
CA ILE A 7 -13.12 9.38 -17.19
C ILE A 7 -12.86 7.91 -16.90
N ASN A 8 -11.66 7.42 -17.24
CA ASN A 8 -11.13 6.17 -16.73
C ASN A 8 -10.98 6.34 -15.21
N THR A 9 -12.06 6.10 -14.46
CA THR A 9 -11.95 5.81 -13.03
C THR A 9 -11.12 4.53 -12.96
N THR A 10 -9.82 4.65 -12.70
CA THR A 10 -8.98 3.49 -12.39
C THR A 10 -9.61 2.81 -11.19
N ASP A 11 -10.29 1.71 -11.47
CA ASP A 11 -10.79 0.78 -10.48
C ASP A 11 -9.57 0.28 -9.70
N HIS A 12 -9.37 0.80 -8.49
CA HIS A 12 -8.28 0.38 -7.61
C HIS A 12 -8.41 -1.08 -7.13
N ALA A 13 -9.42 -1.83 -7.57
CA ALA A 13 -9.63 -3.21 -7.14
C ALA A 13 -8.57 -4.18 -7.69
N GLY A 14 -7.89 -3.84 -8.79
CA GLY A 14 -6.80 -4.66 -9.34
C GLY A 14 -5.42 -4.45 -8.69
N GLU A 15 -5.19 -3.30 -8.06
CA GLU A 15 -3.92 -2.92 -7.43
C GLU A 15 -3.89 -3.23 -5.92
N ALA A 16 -5.07 -3.22 -5.29
CA ALA A 16 -5.27 -3.54 -3.88
C ALA A 16 -4.63 -4.87 -3.41
N PRO A 17 -4.83 -6.03 -4.09
CA PRO A 17 -4.35 -7.30 -3.55
C PRO A 17 -2.83 -7.38 -3.46
N ARG A 18 -2.10 -6.73 -4.39
CA ARG A 18 -0.63 -6.71 -4.38
C ARG A 18 -0.08 -5.80 -3.28
N LEU A 19 -0.78 -4.70 -2.99
CA LEU A 19 -0.40 -3.78 -1.93
C LEU A 19 -0.64 -4.39 -0.55
N GLU A 20 -1.77 -5.06 -0.34
CA GLU A 20 -2.10 -5.73 0.92
C GLU A 20 -1.12 -6.88 1.22
N GLU A 21 -0.79 -7.70 0.21
CA GLU A 21 0.23 -8.75 0.34
C GLU A 21 1.60 -8.16 0.73
N ALA A 22 2.02 -7.08 0.06
CA ALA A 22 3.27 -6.41 0.36
C ALA A 22 3.30 -5.80 1.77
N VAL A 23 2.17 -5.27 2.26
CA VAL A 23 2.02 -4.74 3.63
C VAL A 23 2.15 -5.87 4.65
N ALA A 24 1.41 -6.97 4.49
CA ALA A 24 1.48 -8.12 5.38
C ALA A 24 2.91 -8.67 5.45
N TRP A 25 3.52 -8.90 4.28
CA TRP A 25 4.89 -9.39 4.19
C TRP A 25 5.88 -8.44 4.87
N PHE A 26 5.76 -7.12 4.63
CA PHE A 26 6.67 -6.14 5.22
C PHE A 26 6.50 -6.06 6.74
N ARG A 27 5.28 -6.17 7.29
CA ARG A 27 5.07 -6.23 8.75
C ARG A 27 5.86 -7.37 9.39
N GLU A 28 5.84 -8.55 8.77
CA GLU A 28 6.56 -9.73 9.28
C GLU A 28 8.08 -9.64 9.08
N HIS A 29 8.53 -9.01 8.00
CA HIS A 29 9.94 -9.07 7.55
C HIS A 29 10.70 -7.74 7.60
N HIS A 30 10.10 -6.63 8.07
CA HIS A 30 10.75 -5.32 8.04
C HIS A 30 12.09 -5.25 8.80
N LEU A 31 12.30 -6.14 9.79
CA LEU A 31 13.55 -6.24 10.55
C LEU A 31 14.65 -6.99 9.80
N THR A 32 14.30 -7.93 8.92
CA THR A 32 15.23 -8.80 8.18
C THR A 32 15.31 -8.47 6.69
N CYS A 33 14.45 -7.58 6.20
CA CYS A 33 14.41 -7.12 4.82
C CYS A 33 15.69 -6.35 4.44
N GLU A 34 16.16 -6.58 3.21
CA GLU A 34 17.28 -5.87 2.63
C GLU A 34 17.02 -4.35 2.61
N ARG A 35 18.02 -3.58 3.06
CA ARG A 35 18.01 -2.12 2.97
C ARG A 35 18.77 -1.68 1.72
N PRO A 36 18.34 -0.59 1.06
CA PRO A 36 17.19 0.26 1.38
C PRO A 36 15.82 -0.35 1.02
N PHE A 37 14.80 -0.09 1.86
CA PHE A 37 13.48 -0.74 1.78
C PHE A 37 12.73 -0.49 0.47
N VAL A 38 12.72 0.75 -0.03
CA VAL A 38 11.97 1.10 -1.25
C VAL A 38 12.49 0.29 -2.46
N PRO A 39 13.80 0.28 -2.78
CA PRO A 39 14.32 -0.58 -3.85
C PRO A 39 14.10 -2.09 -3.64
N ALA A 40 14.08 -2.58 -2.40
CA ALA A 40 13.80 -3.99 -2.10
C ALA A 40 12.33 -4.34 -2.39
N LEU A 41 11.38 -3.54 -1.89
CA LEU A 41 9.94 -3.72 -2.11
C LEU A 41 9.58 -3.62 -3.60
N ARG A 42 10.18 -2.66 -4.32
CA ARG A 42 9.96 -2.49 -5.76
C ARG A 42 10.44 -3.69 -6.57
N ARG A 43 11.62 -4.24 -6.26
CA ARG A 43 12.15 -5.43 -6.95
C ARG A 43 11.33 -6.68 -6.63
N ARG A 44 10.85 -6.82 -5.40
CA ARG A 44 10.13 -8.01 -4.94
C ARG A 44 8.70 -8.07 -5.45
N PHE A 45 7.99 -6.95 -5.40
CA PHE A 45 6.56 -6.88 -5.68
C PHE A 45 6.23 -6.08 -6.95
N GLY A 46 7.23 -5.61 -7.70
CA GLY A 46 7.00 -4.82 -8.93
C GLY A 46 6.33 -3.47 -8.69
N LEU A 47 6.43 -2.93 -7.46
CA LEU A 47 5.74 -1.72 -7.04
C LEU A 47 6.37 -0.46 -7.63
N SER A 48 5.54 0.56 -7.78
CA SER A 48 5.97 1.94 -7.97
C SER A 48 6.62 2.50 -6.69
N PRO A 49 7.46 3.54 -6.78
CA PRO A 49 8.03 4.19 -5.59
C PRO A 49 6.96 4.66 -4.59
N LEU A 50 5.85 5.19 -5.08
CA LEU A 50 4.73 5.65 -4.26
C LEU A 50 4.04 4.48 -3.52
N GLU A 51 3.82 3.37 -4.22
CA GLU A 51 3.24 2.16 -3.62
C GLU A 51 4.15 1.59 -2.53
N ALA A 52 5.47 1.54 -2.75
CA ALA A 52 6.42 1.09 -1.71
C ALA A 52 6.40 1.98 -0.47
N ILE A 53 6.23 3.31 -0.63
CA ILE A 53 6.05 4.24 0.50
C ILE A 53 4.72 3.94 1.22
N ASN A 54 3.65 3.71 0.47
CA ASN A 54 2.36 3.33 1.05
C ASN A 54 2.44 2.00 1.82
N VAL A 55 3.17 1.00 1.32
CA VAL A 55 3.44 -0.25 2.05
C VAL A 55 4.08 0.04 3.41
N MET A 56 5.14 0.84 3.44
CA MET A 56 5.80 1.20 4.70
C MET A 56 4.87 1.99 5.62
N ARG A 57 4.04 2.89 5.06
CA ARG A 57 3.07 3.66 5.84
C ARG A 57 2.00 2.77 6.46
N PHE A 58 1.38 1.89 5.69
CA PHE A 58 0.33 0.97 6.17
C PHE A 58 0.87 -0.09 7.12
N ALA A 59 2.11 -0.54 6.92
CA ALA A 59 2.76 -1.45 7.83
C ALA A 59 3.04 -0.83 9.21
N ASN A 60 3.36 0.47 9.25
CA ASN A 60 3.59 1.23 10.49
C ASN A 60 2.32 1.87 11.07
N LEU A 61 1.20 1.84 10.34
CA LEU A 61 -0.06 2.36 10.85
C LEU A 61 -0.49 1.47 12.02
N ARG A 62 -0.47 2.03 13.23
CA ARG A 62 -0.90 1.36 14.44
C ARG A 62 -2.39 1.06 14.29
N GLU A 63 -2.78 -0.21 14.38
CA GLU A 63 -4.18 -0.67 14.34
C GLU A 63 -5.04 -0.06 15.48
N ASP A 64 -4.39 0.55 16.47
CA ASP A 64 -4.95 1.16 17.67
C ASP A 64 -5.63 2.53 17.46
N TRP A 65 -5.84 3.01 16.22
CA TRP A 65 -6.84 4.07 16.03
C TRP A 65 -8.24 3.47 16.21
N GLY A 66 -8.59 3.17 17.46
CA GLY A 66 -9.96 3.06 17.96
C GLY A 66 -10.61 4.45 17.95
N GLY A 67 -10.71 5.04 16.76
CA GLY A 67 -11.17 6.38 16.53
C GLY A 67 -12.63 6.57 16.92
N ALA A 68 -12.82 7.07 18.14
CA ALA A 68 -13.98 7.81 18.65
C ALA A 68 -15.32 7.10 18.87
N ASP A 69 -15.61 5.95 18.27
CA ASP A 69 -16.91 5.26 18.45
C ASP A 69 -16.90 4.09 19.46
N ALA A 70 -15.76 3.83 20.11
CA ALA A 70 -15.64 2.82 21.17
C ALA A 70 -15.77 3.45 22.56
N ALA A 71 -16.93 4.03 22.86
CA ALA A 71 -17.38 4.33 24.22
C ALA A 71 -18.79 3.71 24.41
N PRO A 72 -19.09 3.13 25.60
CA PRO A 72 -20.20 2.20 25.82
C PRO A 72 -21.59 2.80 25.63
#